data_AF-Q8RL21-F1
#
_entry.id   AF-Q8RL21-F1
#
_cell.length_a   1.000
_cell.length_b   1.000
_cell.length_c   1.000
_cell.angle_alpha   90.00
_cell.angle_beta   90.00
_cell.angle_gamma   90.00
#
_symmetry.space_group_name_H-M   'P 1'
#
loop_
_entity.id
_entity.type
_entity.pdbx_description
1 polymer ?
#
loop_
_entity_poly.entity_id
_entity_poly.type
_entity_poly.pdbx_seq_one_letter_code
_entity_poly.pdbx_strand_id
1 'polypeptide(L)'
;MNTNNIKKYAPKARREFMDAVAKRLNTFGITANKKGELQITEANLQGSVLQIAGNSFDGKLAEPRKRIVARSQKLGYAQLIEQVAYTWFNRLCAIRYMEIHDYLGHGFRVLSHPDNPKGFEIIDHAQDAADELGLDRARIIELKLAGNKDEELYRELLLGQCHKLHEAMPL
;
A
#
# COMPACT_ATOMS: atom_id res chain seq x y z
N MET A 1 4.66 21.24 -24.03
CA MET A 1 3.86 20.52 -23.01
C MET A 1 3.12 21.53 -22.14
N ASN A 2 1.77 21.49 -22.11
CA ASN A 2 0.97 22.39 -21.27
C ASN A 2 0.96 21.88 -19.82
N THR A 3 1.70 22.53 -18.93
CA THR A 3 1.90 22.09 -17.54
C THR A 3 0.82 22.58 -16.57
N ASN A 4 -0.13 23.41 -17.02
CA ASN A 4 -1.13 24.00 -16.13
C ASN A 4 -2.07 22.95 -15.51
N ASN A 5 -2.41 21.91 -16.26
CA ASN A 5 -3.21 20.79 -15.75
C ASN A 5 -2.45 19.98 -14.70
N ILE A 6 -1.15 19.75 -14.93
CA ILE A 6 -0.27 19.02 -14.01
C ILE A 6 -0.03 19.82 -12.72
N LYS A 7 0.19 21.13 -12.84
CA LYS A 7 0.37 22.04 -11.69
C LYS A 7 -0.84 22.07 -10.75
N LYS A 8 -2.06 21.92 -11.28
CA LYS A 8 -3.28 21.84 -10.47
C LYS A 8 -3.52 20.43 -9.92
N TYR A 9 -3.20 19.40 -10.71
CA TYR A 9 -3.42 18.01 -10.33
C TYR A 9 -2.48 17.54 -9.21
N ALA A 10 -1.17 17.82 -9.31
CA ALA A 10 -0.18 17.26 -8.39
C ALA A 10 -0.42 17.64 -6.91
N PRO A 11 -0.72 18.91 -6.54
CA PRO A 11 -1.05 19.25 -5.16
C PRO A 11 -2.35 18.61 -4.66
N LYS A 12 -3.33 18.42 -5.55
CA LYS A 12 -4.60 17.74 -5.22
C LYS A 12 -4.35 16.26 -4.94
N ALA A 13 -3.67 15.56 -5.85
CA ALA A 13 -3.33 14.15 -5.71
C ALA A 13 -2.48 13.88 -4.44
N ARG A 14 -1.51 14.75 -4.13
CA ARG A 14 -0.73 14.64 -2.88
C ARG A 14 -1.63 14.71 -1.65
N ARG A 15 -2.56 15.66 -1.59
CA ARG A 15 -3.49 15.79 -0.45
C ARG A 15 -4.40 14.57 -0.33
N GLU A 16 -5.01 14.14 -1.44
CA GLU A 16 -5.85 12.95 -1.47
C GLU A 16 -5.09 11.70 -1.01
N PHE A 17 -3.82 11.58 -1.38
CA PHE A 17 -2.98 10.47 -0.96
C PHE A 17 -2.64 10.52 0.53
N MET A 18 -2.29 11.70 1.06
CA MET A 18 -2.09 11.90 2.50
C MET A 18 -3.38 11.61 3.29
N ASP A 19 -4.54 12.01 2.78
CA ASP A 19 -5.84 11.72 3.38
C ASP A 19 -6.14 10.22 3.40
N ALA A 20 -5.77 9.49 2.34
CA ALA A 20 -5.89 8.03 2.30
C ALA A 20 -4.98 7.35 3.33
N VAL A 21 -3.73 7.83 3.48
CA VAL A 21 -2.81 7.36 4.54
C VAL A 21 -3.38 7.64 5.92
N ALA A 22 -3.91 8.84 6.16
CA ALA A 22 -4.55 9.23 7.42
C ALA A 22 -5.74 8.31 7.74
N LYS A 23 -6.63 8.08 6.76
CA LYS A 23 -7.75 7.14 6.90
C LYS A 23 -7.28 5.74 7.29
N ARG A 24 -6.19 5.25 6.68
CA ARG A 24 -5.62 3.94 7.03
C ARG A 24 -5.01 3.92 8.44
N LEU A 25 -4.34 4.98 8.87
CA LEU A 25 -3.82 5.09 10.25
C LEU A 25 -4.95 5.09 11.28
N ASN A 26 -6.06 5.76 10.97
CA ASN A 26 -7.24 5.80 11.83
C ASN A 26 -7.81 4.40 12.09
N THR A 27 -7.81 3.49 11.10
CA THR A 27 -8.27 2.11 11.33
C THR A 27 -7.39 1.36 12.34
N PHE A 28 -6.12 1.77 12.49
CA PHE A 28 -5.20 1.24 13.49
C PHE A 28 -5.18 2.05 14.81
N GLY A 29 -6.15 2.95 15.00
CA GLY A 29 -6.28 3.76 16.22
C GLY A 29 -5.16 4.80 16.37
N ILE A 30 -4.53 5.22 15.28
CA ILE A 30 -3.52 6.28 15.25
C ILE A 30 -4.18 7.49 14.60
N THR A 31 -4.55 8.48 15.40
CA THR A 31 -5.31 9.65 14.96
C THR A 31 -4.68 10.94 15.45
N ALA A 32 -5.26 12.09 15.10
CA ALA A 32 -4.92 13.38 15.71
C ALA A 32 -6.17 14.12 16.18
N ASN A 33 -6.04 14.86 17.28
CA ASN A 33 -7.11 15.72 17.77
C ASN A 33 -7.24 17.01 16.90
N LYS A 34 -8.19 17.89 17.24
CA LYS A 34 -8.41 19.16 16.52
C LYS A 34 -7.19 20.09 16.48
N LYS A 35 -6.22 19.92 17.38
CA LYS A 35 -4.96 20.67 17.43
C LYS A 35 -3.83 19.99 16.66
N GLY A 36 -4.08 18.82 16.04
CA GLY A 36 -3.07 18.04 15.32
C GLY A 36 -2.19 17.17 16.23
N GLU A 37 -2.51 17.07 17.52
CA GLU A 37 -1.74 16.27 18.48
C GLU A 37 -2.12 14.80 18.34
N LEU A 38 -1.09 13.94 18.34
CA LEU A 38 -1.22 12.49 18.21
C LEU A 38 -2.13 11.90 19.30
N GLN A 39 -3.01 11.00 18.90
CA GLN A 39 -3.87 10.21 19.77
C GLN A 39 -3.74 8.73 19.39
N ILE A 40 -3.45 7.89 20.38
CA ILE A 40 -3.27 6.44 20.18
C ILE A 40 -4.32 5.70 20.98
N THR A 41 -5.20 4.98 20.30
CA THR A 41 -6.13 4.05 20.94
C THR A 41 -5.38 2.80 21.38
N GLU A 42 -5.74 2.25 22.53
CA GLU A 42 -5.21 0.97 22.98
C GLU A 42 -5.58 -0.16 22.04
N ALA A 43 -4.71 -1.16 21.97
CA ALA A 43 -4.92 -2.37 21.21
C ALA A 43 -4.92 -3.57 22.16
N ASN A 44 -5.91 -4.44 22.02
CA ASN A 44 -6.02 -5.66 22.82
C ASN A 44 -5.79 -6.89 21.92
N LEU A 45 -4.80 -7.70 22.25
CA LEU A 45 -4.50 -8.95 21.54
C LEU A 45 -5.12 -10.12 22.32
N GLN A 46 -6.12 -10.76 21.71
CA GLN A 46 -6.79 -11.93 22.28
C GLN A 46 -6.58 -13.11 21.33
N GLY A 47 -5.66 -14.01 21.68
CA GLY A 47 -5.27 -15.12 20.82
C GLY A 47 -4.74 -14.63 19.46
N SER A 48 -5.41 -15.01 18.38
CA SER A 48 -5.07 -14.63 17.01
C SER A 48 -5.76 -13.35 16.51
N VAL A 49 -6.47 -12.62 17.37
CA VAL A 49 -7.23 -11.42 16.99
C VAL A 49 -6.72 -10.18 17.72
N LEU A 50 -6.39 -9.14 16.96
CA LEU A 50 -6.01 -7.82 17.44
C LEU A 50 -7.21 -6.87 17.34
N GLN A 51 -7.70 -6.40 18.49
CA GLN A 51 -8.81 -5.45 18.57
C GLN A 51 -8.30 -4.02 18.76
N ILE A 52 -8.79 -3.08 17.95
CA ILE A 52 -8.41 -1.66 18.00
C ILE A 52 -9.63 -0.80 17.66
N ALA A 53 -10.05 0.08 18.56
CA ALA A 53 -11.14 1.03 18.31
C ALA A 53 -12.42 0.38 17.71
N GLY A 54 -12.75 -0.85 18.17
CA GLY A 54 -13.90 -1.63 17.67
C GLY A 54 -13.65 -2.44 16.39
N ASN A 55 -12.49 -2.29 15.75
CA ASN A 55 -12.09 -3.10 14.58
C ASN A 55 -11.32 -4.35 15.02
N SER A 56 -11.51 -5.45 14.30
CA SER A 56 -10.76 -6.70 14.48
C SER A 56 -9.80 -6.94 13.32
N PHE A 57 -8.56 -7.28 13.65
CA PHE A 57 -7.48 -7.55 12.72
C PHE A 57 -6.82 -8.90 13.04
N ASP A 58 -6.05 -9.45 12.09
CA ASP A 58 -5.16 -10.57 12.35
C ASP A 58 -4.11 -10.18 13.41
N GLY A 59 -3.90 -11.04 14.41
CA GLY A 59 -2.92 -10.88 15.47
C GLY A 59 -1.49 -10.65 14.97
N LYS A 60 -1.14 -11.14 13.77
CA LYS A 60 0.15 -10.87 13.10
C LYS A 60 0.44 -9.38 12.92
N LEU A 61 -0.59 -8.53 12.90
CA LEU A 61 -0.45 -7.08 12.77
C LEU A 61 -0.08 -6.37 14.08
N ALA A 62 -0.03 -7.08 15.22
CA ALA A 62 0.30 -6.49 16.52
C ALA A 62 1.71 -5.88 16.54
N GLU A 63 2.72 -6.62 16.10
CA GLU A 63 4.11 -6.14 16.06
C GLU A 63 4.34 -5.02 15.02
N PRO A 64 3.86 -5.13 13.77
CA PRO A 64 3.86 -4.00 12.83
C PRO A 64 3.20 -2.75 13.40
N ARG A 65 2.06 -2.90 14.10
CA ARG A 65 1.37 -1.79 14.75
C ARG A 65 2.24 -1.12 15.81
N LYS A 66 2.87 -1.90 16.71
CA LYS A 66 3.76 -1.34 17.74
C LYS A 66 4.87 -0.49 17.13
N ARG A 67 5.47 -0.94 16.02
CA ARG A 67 6.51 -0.17 15.32
C ARG A 67 6.00 1.16 14.77
N ILE A 68 4.82 1.19 14.15
CA ILE A 68 4.27 2.46 13.64
C ILE A 68 3.79 3.38 14.76
N VAL A 69 3.30 2.84 15.88
CA VAL A 69 2.98 3.63 17.09
C VAL A 69 4.25 4.28 17.65
N ALA A 70 5.33 3.52 17.84
CA ALA A 70 6.60 4.07 18.32
C ALA A 70 7.14 5.17 17.37
N ARG A 71 7.05 4.94 16.04
CA ARG A 71 7.43 5.94 15.04
C ARG A 71 6.53 7.18 15.12
N SER A 72 5.22 7.01 15.34
CA SER A 72 4.27 8.12 15.48
C SER A 72 4.57 8.99 16.70
N GLN A 73 4.94 8.37 17.83
CA GLN A 73 5.31 9.07 19.05
C GLN A 73 6.60 9.87 18.88
N LYS A 74 7.57 9.34 18.12
CA LYS A 74 8.82 10.03 17.81
C LYS A 74 8.66 11.21 16.85
N LEU A 75 7.82 11.07 15.82
CA LEU A 75 7.72 12.05 14.73
C LEU A 75 6.57 13.05 14.89
N GLY A 76 5.51 12.66 15.60
CA GLY A 76 4.22 13.33 15.54
C GLY A 76 3.38 12.89 14.33
N TYR A 77 2.07 13.15 14.40
CA TYR A 77 1.09 12.62 13.44
C TYR A 77 1.27 13.18 12.03
N ALA A 78 1.40 14.51 11.88
CA ALA A 78 1.54 15.15 10.58
C ALA A 78 2.80 14.65 9.82
N GLN A 79 3.94 14.64 10.51
CA GLN A 79 5.21 14.18 9.94
C GLN A 79 5.16 12.69 9.56
N LEU A 80 4.48 11.86 10.36
CA LEU A 80 4.28 10.44 10.04
C LEU A 80 3.52 10.27 8.72
N ILE A 81 2.38 10.96 8.55
CA ILE A 81 1.59 10.88 7.31
C ILE A 81 2.46 11.28 6.13
N GLU A 82 3.19 12.39 6.24
CA GLU A 82 4.04 12.86 5.16
C GLU A 82 5.12 11.85 4.77
N GLN A 83 5.81 11.25 5.74
CA GLN A 83 6.84 10.26 5.45
C GLN A 83 6.28 8.97 4.85
N VAL A 84 5.13 8.50 5.35
CA VAL A 84 4.47 7.30 4.81
C VAL A 84 3.97 7.56 3.39
N ALA A 85 3.32 8.70 3.15
CA ALA A 85 2.88 9.12 1.83
C ALA A 85 4.06 9.28 0.87
N TYR A 86 5.14 9.91 1.29
CA TYR A 86 6.35 10.06 0.48
C TYR A 86 6.96 8.70 0.10
N THR A 87 7.07 7.79 1.07
CA THR A 87 7.62 6.45 0.84
C THR A 87 6.80 5.69 -0.21
N TRP A 88 5.48 5.68 -0.07
CA TRP A 88 4.61 5.01 -1.04
C TRP A 88 4.58 5.71 -2.39
N PHE A 89 4.57 7.04 -2.43
CA PHE A 89 4.64 7.79 -3.67
C PHE A 89 5.91 7.43 -4.46
N ASN A 90 7.06 7.40 -3.79
CA ASN A 90 8.32 7.02 -4.42
C ASN A 90 8.29 5.57 -4.94
N ARG A 91 7.69 4.63 -4.20
CA ARG A 91 7.53 3.24 -4.68
C ARG A 91 6.66 3.17 -5.93
N LEU A 92 5.54 3.88 -5.95
CA LEU A 92 4.66 3.92 -7.12
C LEU A 92 5.35 4.58 -8.32
N CYS A 93 6.11 5.66 -8.09
CA CYS A 93 6.91 6.29 -9.15
C CYS A 93 7.99 5.35 -9.68
N ALA A 94 8.68 4.61 -8.82
CA ALA A 94 9.70 3.65 -9.22
C ALA A 94 9.08 2.52 -10.06
N ILE A 95 7.98 1.91 -9.58
CA ILE A 95 7.26 0.88 -10.34
C ILE A 95 6.80 1.44 -11.68
N ARG A 96 6.22 2.64 -11.72
CA ARG A 96 5.75 3.25 -12.97
C ARG A 96 6.90 3.51 -13.95
N TYR A 97 8.05 3.96 -13.44
CA TYR A 97 9.24 4.16 -14.26
C TYR A 97 9.73 2.84 -14.84
N MET A 98 9.85 1.81 -14.02
CA MET A 98 10.25 0.46 -14.45
C MET A 98 9.28 -0.14 -15.45
N GLU A 99 7.98 0.07 -15.26
CA GLU A 99 6.93 -0.39 -16.17
C GLU A 99 7.03 0.23 -17.57
N ILE A 100 7.35 1.53 -17.65
CA ILE A 100 7.49 2.22 -18.95
C ILE A 100 8.77 1.79 -19.69
N HIS A 101 9.80 1.38 -18.96
CA HIS A 101 11.11 1.00 -19.52
C HIS A 101 11.33 -0.52 -19.58
N ASP A 102 10.31 -1.32 -19.25
CA ASP A 102 10.35 -2.79 -19.23
C ASP A 102 11.41 -3.38 -18.28
N TYR A 103 11.54 -2.79 -17.08
CA TYR A 103 12.53 -3.19 -16.07
C TYR A 103 11.96 -4.02 -14.92
N LEU A 104 10.69 -4.42 -14.96
CA LEU A 104 10.07 -5.23 -13.90
C LEU A 104 10.45 -6.71 -13.95
N GLY A 105 11.08 -7.17 -15.04
CA GLY A 105 11.60 -8.54 -15.19
C GLY A 105 10.55 -9.58 -15.59
N HIS A 106 9.33 -9.47 -15.04
CA HIS A 106 8.23 -10.39 -15.35
C HIS A 106 7.36 -9.95 -16.55
N GLY A 107 7.59 -8.75 -17.11
CA GLY A 107 6.94 -8.29 -18.35
C GLY A 107 5.48 -7.83 -18.26
N PHE A 108 4.89 -7.75 -17.06
CA PHE A 108 3.50 -7.29 -16.88
C PHE A 108 3.43 -5.90 -16.25
N ARG A 109 2.45 -5.08 -16.65
CA ARG A 109 2.23 -3.77 -16.03
C ARG A 109 1.52 -3.90 -14.69
N VAL A 110 2.09 -3.28 -13.67
CA VAL A 110 1.59 -3.33 -12.29
C VAL A 110 0.58 -2.21 -12.05
N LEU A 111 0.85 -0.99 -12.54
CA LEU A 111 0.06 0.21 -12.26
C LEU A 111 -0.84 0.62 -13.42
N SER A 112 -0.81 -0.11 -14.54
CA SER A 112 -1.67 0.16 -15.68
C SER A 112 -1.98 -1.12 -16.46
N HIS A 113 -2.79 -0.97 -17.50
CA HIS A 113 -3.11 -2.04 -18.43
C HIS A 113 -3.15 -1.45 -19.85
N PRO A 114 -2.59 -2.14 -20.87
CA PRO A 114 -2.55 -1.63 -22.25
C PRO A 114 -3.95 -1.43 -22.84
N ASP A 115 -4.84 -2.41 -22.70
CA ASP A 115 -6.18 -2.40 -23.31
C ASP A 115 -7.34 -2.00 -22.39
N ASN A 116 -7.09 -1.89 -21.08
CA ASN A 116 -8.12 -1.52 -20.09
C ASN A 116 -7.70 -0.27 -19.30
N PRO A 117 -8.23 0.92 -19.64
CA PRO A 117 -7.84 2.18 -18.98
C PRO A 117 -8.07 2.23 -17.46
N LYS A 118 -8.88 1.33 -16.91
CA LYS A 118 -9.17 1.23 -15.47
C LYS A 118 -8.62 -0.05 -14.83
N GLY A 119 -7.96 -0.91 -15.60
CA GLY A 119 -7.45 -2.19 -15.13
C GLY A 119 -5.96 -2.17 -14.80
N PHE A 120 -5.50 -3.30 -14.26
CA PHE A 120 -4.09 -3.58 -13.98
C PHE A 120 -3.72 -4.91 -14.66
N GLU A 121 -2.77 -4.88 -15.60
CA GLU A 121 -2.42 -6.06 -16.41
C GLU A 121 -1.90 -7.22 -15.56
N ILE A 122 -1.21 -6.93 -14.45
CA ILE A 122 -0.72 -7.95 -13.52
C ILE A 122 -1.82 -8.88 -12.98
N ILE A 123 -3.08 -8.44 -12.95
CA ILE A 123 -4.22 -9.28 -12.53
C ILE A 123 -4.50 -10.38 -13.58
N ASP A 124 -4.41 -10.04 -14.86
CA ASP A 124 -4.64 -10.97 -15.97
C ASP A 124 -3.59 -12.08 -15.98
N HIS A 125 -2.37 -11.75 -15.55
CA HIS A 125 -1.22 -12.65 -15.44
C HIS A 125 -0.87 -13.02 -13.99
N ALA A 126 -1.84 -12.95 -13.06
CA ALA A 126 -1.58 -13.09 -11.64
C ALA A 126 -0.83 -14.37 -11.25
N GLN A 127 -1.05 -15.49 -11.95
CA GLN A 127 -0.36 -16.76 -11.66
C GLN A 127 1.12 -16.68 -12.01
N ASP A 128 1.45 -16.19 -13.20
CA ASP A 128 2.83 -16.04 -13.67
C ASP A 128 3.56 -14.97 -12.83
N ALA A 129 2.86 -13.89 -12.50
CA ALA A 129 3.37 -12.87 -11.60
C ALA A 129 3.64 -13.41 -10.18
N ALA A 130 2.81 -14.33 -9.67
CA ALA A 130 3.02 -14.92 -8.36
C ALA A 130 4.33 -15.70 -8.29
N ASP A 131 4.65 -16.47 -9.33
CA ASP A 131 5.88 -17.27 -9.40
C ASP A 131 7.14 -16.38 -9.40
N GLU A 132 7.14 -15.30 -10.19
CA GLU A 132 8.25 -14.33 -10.26
C GLU A 132 8.44 -13.51 -8.97
N LEU A 133 7.32 -13.19 -8.31
CA LEU A 133 7.28 -12.41 -7.08
C LEU A 133 7.47 -13.25 -5.81
N GLY A 134 7.58 -14.58 -5.92
CA GLY A 134 7.72 -15.47 -4.78
C GLY A 134 6.49 -15.49 -3.86
N LEU A 135 5.29 -15.31 -4.42
CA LEU A 135 4.03 -15.34 -3.70
C LEU A 135 3.47 -16.77 -3.63
N ASP A 136 2.52 -17.02 -2.72
CA ASP A 136 1.80 -18.28 -2.67
C ASP A 136 0.85 -18.40 -3.89
N ARG A 137 1.28 -19.17 -4.89
CA ARG A 137 0.53 -19.39 -6.13
C ARG A 137 -0.88 -19.94 -5.88
N ALA A 138 -1.05 -20.83 -4.90
CA ALA A 138 -2.36 -21.42 -4.62
C ALA A 138 -3.33 -20.36 -4.08
N ARG A 139 -2.84 -19.48 -3.20
CA ARG A 139 -3.60 -18.34 -2.69
C ARG A 139 -4.01 -17.38 -3.81
N ILE A 140 -3.10 -17.04 -4.70
CA ILE A 140 -3.36 -16.12 -5.81
C ILE A 140 -4.42 -16.68 -6.77
N ILE A 141 -4.39 -17.99 -7.04
CA ILE A 141 -5.41 -18.68 -7.85
C ILE A 141 -6.77 -18.62 -7.15
N GLU A 142 -6.81 -18.92 -5.86
CA GLU A 142 -8.05 -18.85 -5.07
C GLU A 142 -8.69 -17.46 -5.15
N LEU A 143 -7.89 -16.40 -4.94
CA LEU A 143 -8.35 -15.02 -5.02
C LEU A 143 -8.88 -14.65 -6.42
N LYS A 144 -8.18 -15.08 -7.47
CA LYS A 144 -8.60 -14.83 -8.86
C LYS A 144 -9.90 -15.55 -9.22
N LEU A 145 -10.05 -16.81 -8.79
CA LEU A 145 -11.25 -17.62 -9.08
C LEU A 145 -12.48 -17.18 -8.27
N ALA A 146 -12.29 -16.52 -7.12
CA ALA A 146 -13.41 -16.01 -6.32
C ALA A 146 -14.24 -14.94 -7.06
N GLY A 147 -13.65 -14.22 -8.03
CA GLY A 147 -14.35 -13.27 -8.91
C GLY A 147 -14.86 -11.98 -8.23
N ASN A 148 -14.71 -11.85 -6.91
CA ASN A 148 -15.11 -10.68 -6.13
C ASN A 148 -14.00 -10.16 -5.20
N LYS A 149 -12.75 -10.58 -5.43
CA LYS A 149 -11.58 -10.28 -4.58
C LYS A 149 -10.45 -9.55 -5.30
N ASP A 150 -10.75 -8.89 -6.42
CA ASP A 150 -9.73 -8.22 -7.25
C ASP A 150 -8.89 -7.20 -6.46
N GLU A 151 -9.49 -6.48 -5.51
CA GLU A 151 -8.75 -5.54 -4.67
C GLU A 151 -7.74 -6.25 -3.75
N GLU A 152 -8.13 -7.39 -3.16
CA GLU A 152 -7.24 -8.19 -2.32
C GLU A 152 -6.12 -8.82 -3.15
N LEU A 153 -6.48 -9.39 -4.30
CA LEU A 153 -5.55 -9.95 -5.28
C LEU A 153 -4.52 -8.91 -5.73
N TYR A 154 -4.99 -7.74 -6.16
CA TYR A 154 -4.11 -6.66 -6.61
C TYR A 154 -3.19 -6.17 -5.49
N ARG A 155 -3.71 -6.08 -4.25
CA ARG A 155 -2.91 -5.69 -3.10
C ARG A 155 -1.77 -6.69 -2.84
N GLU A 156 -2.04 -7.99 -2.91
CA GLU A 156 -1.01 -9.02 -2.73
C GLU A 156 0.08 -8.92 -3.82
N LEU A 157 -0.32 -8.77 -5.09
CA LEU A 157 0.60 -8.61 -6.21
C LEU A 157 1.45 -7.34 -6.09
N LEU A 158 0.83 -6.19 -5.75
CA LEU A 158 1.54 -4.92 -5.58
C LEU A 158 2.53 -4.96 -4.41
N LEU A 159 2.16 -5.61 -3.30
CA LEU A 159 3.07 -5.80 -2.16
C LEU A 159 4.22 -6.75 -2.52
N GLY A 160 3.92 -7.85 -3.23
CA GLY A 160 4.94 -8.76 -3.77
C GLY A 160 5.97 -8.03 -4.63
N GLN A 161 5.50 -7.19 -5.56
CA GLN A 161 6.37 -6.34 -6.38
C GLN A 161 7.24 -5.42 -5.52
N CYS A 162 6.66 -4.76 -4.51
CA CYS A 162 7.41 -3.89 -3.61
C CYS A 162 8.48 -4.66 -2.83
N HIS A 163 8.18 -5.88 -2.37
CA HIS A 163 9.14 -6.71 -1.65
C HIS A 163 10.29 -7.16 -2.57
N LYS A 164 9.97 -7.64 -3.77
CA LYS A 164 10.97 -8.04 -4.77
C LYS A 164 11.94 -6.90 -5.11
N LEU A 165 11.42 -5.69 -5.29
CA LEU A 165 12.26 -4.51 -5.53
C LEU A 165 13.12 -4.14 -4.32
N HIS A 166 12.61 -4.35 -3.10
CA HIS A 166 13.38 -4.09 -1.88
C HIS A 166 14.54 -5.08 -1.71
N GLU A 167 14.40 -6.33 -2.14
CA GLU A 167 15.50 -7.30 -2.16
C GLU A 167 16.63 -6.88 -3.10
N ALA A 168 16.27 -6.40 -4.30
CA ALA A 168 17.23 -5.93 -5.29
C ALA A 168 17.87 -4.58 -4.92
N MET A 169 17.13 -3.72 -4.20
CA MET A 169 17.55 -2.38 -3.80
C MET A 169 17.02 -2.06 -2.39
N PRO A 170 17.73 -2.47 -1.32
CA PRO A 170 17.36 -2.12 0.03
C PRO A 170 17.53 -0.61 0.24
N LEU A 171 16.45 0.05 0.65
CA LEU A 171 16.43 1.46 1.10
C LEU A 171 16.83 1.56 2.57
#